data_AF-A0A7C7GMY5-F1
#
_entry.id   AF-A0A7C7GMY5-F1
#
_cell.length_a   1.000
_cell.length_b   1.000
_cell.length_c   1.000
_cell.angle_alpha   90.00
_cell.angle_beta   90.00
_cell.angle_gamma   90.00
#
_symmetry.space_group_name_H-M   'P 1'
#
loop_
_entity.id
_entity.type
_entity.pdbx_description
1 polymer ?
#
loop_
_entity_poly.entity_id
_entity_poly.type
_entity_poly.pdbx_seq_one_letter_code
_entity_poly.pdbx_strand_id
1 'polypeptide(L)'
;MTHETDITGVLKADAGSLLVDVRSPNEFVKGHIPGALHIPVFDDEERAQVGIRYKKAGRSKATDLAMELVRPKQQDLLEQVQKLAKTGKVTLYCWRGGMRSAKFAQFLSENGLEVDLIKGGYKSYRNLIYNSFKLPWKLVVVGGMTGTGKTDILVELKTRKCQVLDMEGLANHKGSTFGALGQANQPSTEQFQNNIWEIWQHFDITKPIFVEDESQAIGTVRIPDRLF
;
A
#
# COMPACT_ATOMS: atom_id res chain seq x y z
N MET A 1 -10.45 0.74 23.26
CA MET A 1 -10.39 -0.72 23.05
C MET A 1 -9.64 -0.98 21.76
N THR A 2 -8.88 -2.07 21.67
CA THR A 2 -8.21 -2.47 20.42
C THR A 2 -8.99 -3.60 19.76
N HIS A 3 -9.37 -3.42 18.50
CA HIS A 3 -10.07 -4.43 17.71
C HIS A 3 -9.18 -4.93 16.57
N GLU A 4 -9.33 -6.19 16.16
CA GLU A 4 -8.76 -6.69 14.91
C GLU A 4 -9.77 -6.52 13.79
N THR A 5 -9.30 -6.07 12.63
CA THR A 5 -10.10 -5.92 11.42
C THR A 5 -9.38 -6.53 10.23
N ASP A 6 -10.14 -7.12 9.31
CA ASP A 6 -9.60 -7.63 8.06
C ASP A 6 -9.38 -6.49 7.07
N ILE A 7 -8.37 -6.64 6.22
CA ILE A 7 -8.02 -5.62 5.22
C ILE A 7 -9.21 -5.27 4.31
N THR A 8 -10.04 -6.24 3.95
CA THR A 8 -11.25 -6.02 3.14
C THR A 8 -12.32 -5.23 3.90
N GLY A 9 -12.36 -5.34 5.23
CA GLY A 9 -13.19 -4.50 6.08
C GLY A 9 -12.69 -3.07 6.07
N VAL A 10 -11.39 -2.84 6.22
CA VAL A 10 -10.78 -1.50 6.21
C VAL A 10 -10.95 -0.77 4.88
N LEU A 11 -10.83 -1.49 3.77
CA LEU A 11 -11.02 -0.93 2.43
C LEU A 11 -12.49 -0.57 2.13
N LYS A 12 -13.44 -1.16 2.86
CA LYS A 12 -14.89 -0.91 2.75
C LYS A 12 -15.43 0.01 3.84
N ALA A 13 -14.71 0.16 4.95
CA ALA A 13 -15.16 0.85 6.14
C ALA A 13 -14.94 2.37 6.05
N ASP A 14 -15.76 3.07 6.82
CA ASP A 14 -16.07 4.51 6.79
C ASP A 14 -14.92 5.48 6.49
N ALA A 15 -15.30 6.55 5.78
CA ALA A 15 -14.55 7.79 5.52
C ALA A 15 -14.10 8.56 6.80
N GLY A 16 -14.24 7.98 7.99
CA GLY A 16 -13.96 8.60 9.28
C GLY A 16 -12.76 8.03 10.04
N SER A 17 -12.25 6.85 9.70
CA SER A 17 -11.08 6.26 10.39
C SER A 17 -9.76 6.72 9.77
N LEU A 18 -8.80 7.13 10.59
CA LEU A 18 -7.45 7.45 10.11
C LEU A 18 -6.64 6.18 9.86
N LEU A 19 -6.27 5.90 8.60
CA LEU A 19 -5.36 4.80 8.26
C LEU A 19 -3.90 5.21 8.47
N VAL A 20 -3.16 4.44 9.28
CA VAL A 20 -1.78 4.74 9.65
C VAL A 20 -0.85 3.56 9.40
N ASP A 21 0.25 3.83 8.69
CA ASP A 21 1.40 2.95 8.55
C ASP A 21 2.45 3.26 9.61
N VAL A 22 2.75 2.28 10.46
CA VAL A 22 3.75 2.44 11.53
C VAL A 22 5.09 1.77 11.24
N ARG A 23 5.34 1.39 9.98
CA ARG A 23 6.62 0.83 9.53
C ARG A 23 7.69 1.91 9.38
N SER A 24 8.93 1.49 9.18
CA SER A 24 10.04 2.45 8.98
C SER A 24 9.93 3.19 7.65
N PRO A 25 10.64 4.33 7.47
CA PRO A 25 10.59 5.11 6.23
C PRO A 25 10.87 4.30 4.97
N ASN A 26 11.92 3.47 4.95
CA ASN A 26 12.20 2.63 3.77
C ASN A 26 11.08 1.61 3.49
N GLU A 27 10.46 1.05 4.53
CA GLU A 27 9.33 0.12 4.37
C GLU A 27 8.11 0.85 3.75
N PHE A 28 7.87 2.12 4.10
CA PHE A 28 6.76 2.94 3.56
C PHE A 28 7.02 3.41 2.12
N VAL A 29 8.22 3.94 1.84
CA VAL A 29 8.63 4.37 0.49
C VAL A 29 8.61 3.20 -0.49
N LYS A 30 9.02 2.00 -0.03
CA LYS A 30 8.96 0.80 -0.86
C LYS A 30 7.52 0.46 -1.25
N GLY A 31 6.52 0.73 -0.43
CA GLY A 31 5.13 0.57 -0.80
C GLY A 31 4.24 0.53 0.43
N HIS A 32 3.08 1.17 0.36
CA HIS A 32 2.11 1.32 1.44
C HIS A 32 0.68 1.23 0.91
N ILE A 33 -0.28 1.07 1.81
CA ILE A 33 -1.71 1.06 1.44
C ILE A 33 -2.06 2.49 0.99
N PRO A 34 -2.63 2.71 -0.21
CA PRO A 34 -3.06 4.03 -0.65
C PRO A 34 -3.96 4.71 0.40
N GLY A 35 -3.72 6.00 0.64
CA GLY A 35 -4.43 6.78 1.66
C GLY A 35 -3.89 6.64 3.09
N ALA A 36 -2.93 5.75 3.37
CA ALA A 36 -2.31 5.64 4.68
C ALA A 36 -1.39 6.82 4.98
N LEU A 37 -1.49 7.40 6.18
CA LEU A 37 -0.51 8.34 6.70
C LEU A 37 0.66 7.60 7.35
N HIS A 38 1.87 8.10 7.16
CA HIS A 38 3.08 7.48 7.72
C HIS A 38 3.41 8.08 9.08
N ILE A 39 3.37 7.24 10.13
CA ILE A 39 3.77 7.61 11.50
C ILE A 39 4.71 6.52 12.02
N PRO A 40 6.01 6.59 11.68
CA PRO A 40 6.96 5.53 11.98
C PRO A 40 7.20 5.39 13.48
N VAL A 41 6.93 4.21 14.03
CA VAL A 41 7.33 3.88 15.41
C VAL A 41 8.86 3.76 15.53
N PHE A 42 9.52 3.35 14.44
CA PHE A 42 10.98 3.26 14.33
C PHE A 42 11.47 3.95 13.06
N ASP A 43 12.62 4.61 13.14
CA ASP A 43 13.42 4.91 11.96
C ASP A 43 14.05 3.62 11.38
N ASP A 44 14.83 3.75 10.30
CA ASP A 44 15.40 2.60 9.62
C ASP A 44 16.53 1.92 10.42
N GLU A 45 17.33 2.70 11.14
CA GLU A 45 18.39 2.21 12.01
C GLU A 45 17.84 1.45 13.22
N GLU A 46 16.90 2.03 13.96
CA GLU A 46 16.18 1.43 15.07
C GLU A 46 15.45 0.15 14.62
N ARG A 47 14.81 0.22 13.44
CA ARG A 47 14.15 -0.94 12.81
C ARG A 47 15.11 -2.08 12.57
N ALA A 48 16.34 -1.78 12.14
CA ALA A 48 17.40 -2.75 11.94
C ALA A 48 17.88 -3.32 13.28
N GLN A 49 18.13 -2.48 14.28
CA GLN A 49 18.57 -2.88 15.62
C GLN A 49 17.57 -3.85 16.29
N VAL A 50 16.29 -3.49 16.31
CA VAL A 50 15.21 -4.34 16.85
C VAL A 50 15.12 -5.67 16.07
N GLY A 51 15.27 -5.61 14.74
CA GLY A 51 15.28 -6.81 13.89
C GLY A 51 16.46 -7.75 14.19
N ILE A 52 17.66 -7.20 14.38
CA ILE A 52 18.87 -7.96 14.75
C ILE A 52 18.70 -8.55 16.14
N ARG A 53 18.20 -7.77 17.11
CA ARG A 53 17.97 -8.23 18.48
C ARG A 53 16.95 -9.37 18.52
N TYR A 54 15.88 -9.29 17.72
CA TYR A 54 14.90 -10.37 17.59
C TYR A 54 15.54 -11.66 17.07
N LYS A 55 16.35 -11.57 16.02
CA LYS A 55 17.05 -12.75 15.46
C LYS A 55 18.06 -13.36 16.43
N LYS A 56 18.80 -12.54 17.18
CA LYS A 56 19.89 -13.00 18.05
C LYS A 56 19.43 -13.43 19.45
N ALA A 57 18.47 -12.73 20.04
CA ALA A 57 18.10 -12.85 21.45
C ALA A 57 16.59 -13.10 21.66
N GLY A 58 15.85 -13.31 20.58
CA GLY A 58 14.43 -13.66 20.62
C GLY A 58 13.50 -12.48 20.92
N ARG A 59 12.22 -12.85 21.05
CA ARG A 59 11.08 -11.93 21.14
C ARG A 59 11.14 -10.98 22.34
N SER A 60 11.42 -11.49 23.53
CA SER A 60 11.40 -10.70 24.76
C SER A 60 12.42 -9.56 24.70
N LYS A 61 13.69 -9.89 24.43
CA LYS A 61 14.78 -8.91 24.38
C LYS A 61 14.64 -7.87 23.26
N ALA A 62 13.99 -8.22 22.16
CA ALA A 62 13.67 -7.25 21.11
C ALA A 62 12.53 -6.30 21.52
N THR A 63 11.59 -6.78 22.33
CA THR A 63 10.49 -5.96 22.86
C THR A 63 11.02 -4.96 23.89
N ASP A 64 11.95 -5.39 24.76
CA ASP A 64 12.60 -4.51 25.74
C ASP A 64 13.32 -3.35 25.03
N LEU A 65 14.15 -3.66 24.03
CA LEU A 65 14.86 -2.66 23.23
C LEU A 65 13.89 -1.74 22.47
N ALA A 66 12.83 -2.30 21.89
CA ALA A 66 11.80 -1.51 21.21
C ALA A 66 11.15 -0.48 22.14
N MET A 67 10.83 -0.87 23.37
CA MET A 67 10.24 0.06 24.35
C MET A 67 11.22 1.16 24.75
N GLU A 68 12.50 0.82 24.94
CA GLU A 68 13.56 1.79 25.24
C GLU A 68 13.70 2.86 24.14
N LEU A 69 13.69 2.44 22.87
CA LEU A 69 13.79 3.34 21.71
C LEU A 69 12.55 4.22 21.50
N VAL A 70 11.34 3.71 21.82
CA VAL A 70 10.09 4.47 21.63
C VAL A 70 9.82 5.44 22.78
N ARG A 71 10.24 5.11 24.01
CA ARG A 71 9.98 5.91 25.21
C ARG A 71 10.28 7.42 25.06
N PRO A 72 11.42 7.88 24.50
CA PRO A 72 11.69 9.31 24.37
C PRO A 72 10.75 10.05 23.39
N LYS A 73 10.10 9.34 22.45
CA LYS A 73 9.26 9.93 21.39
C LYS A 73 7.78 9.54 21.47
N GLN A 74 7.38 8.82 22.53
CA GLN A 74 6.02 8.30 22.65
C GLN A 74 4.94 9.40 22.73
N GLN A 75 5.25 10.54 23.35
CA GLN A 75 4.32 11.67 23.46
C GLN A 75 4.13 12.35 22.11
N ASP A 76 5.23 12.64 21.41
CA ASP A 76 5.17 13.21 20.06
C ASP A 76 4.37 12.33 19.09
N LEU A 77 4.54 11.00 19.17
CA LEU A 77 3.76 10.05 18.37
C LEU A 77 2.27 10.09 18.70
N LEU A 78 1.91 10.18 19.98
CA LEU A 78 0.52 10.30 20.44
C LEU A 78 -0.11 11.59 19.92
N GLU A 79 0.56 12.73 20.10
CA GLU A 79 0.08 14.04 19.67
C GLU A 79 -0.12 14.10 18.15
N GLN A 80 0.80 13.53 17.38
CA GLN A 80 0.67 13.42 15.92
C GLN A 80 -0.59 12.64 15.53
N VAL A 81 -0.82 11.47 16.15
CA VAL A 81 -2.00 10.65 15.86
C VAL A 81 -3.28 11.39 16.27
N GLN A 82 -3.34 11.95 17.48
CA GLN A 82 -4.53 12.68 17.97
C GLN A 82 -4.87 13.90 17.09
N LYS A 83 -3.86 14.63 16.62
CA LYS A 83 -4.05 15.77 15.70
C LYS A 83 -4.65 15.35 14.36
N LEU A 84 -4.30 14.17 13.87
CA LEU A 84 -4.74 13.66 12.57
C LEU A 84 -6.08 12.89 12.66
N ALA A 85 -6.32 12.21 13.78
CA ALA A 85 -7.48 11.36 14.01
C ALA A 85 -8.71 12.19 14.47
N LYS A 86 -9.29 12.97 13.55
CA LYS A 86 -10.41 13.89 13.82
C LYS A 86 -11.62 13.25 14.53
N THR A 87 -11.88 11.98 14.29
CA THR A 87 -13.00 11.22 14.85
C THR A 87 -12.63 10.45 16.13
N GLY A 88 -11.35 10.47 16.53
CA GLY A 88 -10.81 9.62 17.58
C GLY A 88 -10.61 8.16 17.18
N LYS A 89 -10.94 7.78 15.94
CA LYS A 89 -10.79 6.41 15.42
C LYS A 89 -9.59 6.28 14.48
N VAL A 90 -8.77 5.27 14.72
CA VAL A 90 -7.52 5.03 13.99
C VAL A 90 -7.41 3.56 13.60
N THR A 91 -7.05 3.30 12.36
CA THR A 91 -6.72 1.97 11.87
C THR A 91 -5.23 1.88 11.59
N LEU A 92 -4.52 0.98 12.27
CA LEU A 92 -3.06 0.86 12.22
C LEU A 92 -2.64 -0.44 11.53
N TYR A 93 -1.49 -0.40 10.87
CA TYR A 93 -0.82 -1.62 10.43
C TYR A 93 0.70 -1.52 10.49
N CYS A 94 1.34 -2.68 10.67
CA CYS A 94 2.76 -2.86 10.37
C CYS A 94 2.92 -3.95 9.29
N TRP A 95 4.14 -4.43 9.05
CA TRP A 95 4.38 -5.42 7.99
C TRP A 95 3.51 -6.69 8.09
N ARG A 96 3.32 -7.24 9.30
CA ARG A 96 2.61 -8.52 9.52
C ARG A 96 1.48 -8.44 10.56
N GLY A 97 1.11 -7.24 11.01
CA GLY A 97 0.18 -7.09 12.14
C GLY A 97 0.72 -7.70 13.44
N GLY A 98 2.04 -7.62 13.64
CA GLY A 98 2.72 -8.18 14.80
C GLY A 98 2.80 -7.20 15.98
N MET A 99 3.72 -7.46 16.90
CA MET A 99 3.85 -6.68 18.14
C MET A 99 4.10 -5.18 17.94
N ARG A 100 4.73 -4.76 16.83
CA ARG A 100 5.01 -3.34 16.58
C ARG A 100 3.72 -2.53 16.55
N SER A 101 2.77 -2.92 15.71
CA SER A 101 1.47 -2.27 15.65
C SER A 101 0.64 -2.59 16.89
N ALA A 102 0.71 -3.81 17.44
CA ALA A 102 -0.10 -4.18 18.61
C ALA A 102 0.25 -3.38 19.87
N LYS A 103 1.54 -3.16 20.17
CA LYS A 103 1.96 -2.37 21.33
C LYS A 103 1.66 -0.89 21.17
N PHE A 104 1.86 -0.36 19.97
CA PHE A 104 1.49 1.02 19.70
C PHE A 104 -0.04 1.22 19.74
N ALA A 105 -0.82 0.26 19.23
CA ALA A 105 -2.27 0.25 19.33
C ALA A 105 -2.77 0.24 20.78
N GLN A 106 -2.15 -0.58 21.63
CA GLN A 106 -2.43 -0.61 23.05
C GLN A 106 -2.17 0.77 23.68
N PHE A 107 -1.00 1.35 23.43
CA PHE A 107 -0.64 2.69 23.94
C PHE A 107 -1.63 3.77 23.49
N LEU A 108 -2.01 3.81 22.21
CA LEU A 108 -2.99 4.76 21.69
C LEU A 108 -4.38 4.54 22.32
N SER A 109 -4.80 3.28 22.49
CA SER A 109 -6.08 2.96 23.14
C SER A 109 -6.11 3.31 24.62
N GLU A 110 -4.99 3.19 25.34
CA GLU A 110 -4.86 3.62 26.74
C GLU A 110 -4.95 5.15 26.87
N ASN A 111 -4.64 5.88 25.79
CA ASN A 111 -4.72 7.35 25.70
C ASN A 111 -5.99 7.84 24.96
N GLY A 112 -7.06 7.04 24.99
CA GLY A 112 -8.41 7.48 24.61
C GLY A 112 -8.79 7.37 23.13
N LEU A 113 -7.95 6.76 22.29
CA LEU A 113 -8.29 6.49 20.89
C LEU A 113 -9.02 5.15 20.71
N GLU A 114 -9.95 5.09 19.76
CA GLU A 114 -10.49 3.82 19.26
C GLU A 114 -9.53 3.28 18.19
N VAL A 115 -9.01 2.07 18.39
CA VAL A 115 -7.92 1.57 17.55
C VAL A 115 -8.27 0.23 16.93
N ASP A 116 -8.25 0.19 15.61
CA ASP A 116 -8.35 -1.03 14.81
C ASP A 116 -6.96 -1.45 14.32
N LEU A 117 -6.67 -2.75 14.36
CA LEU A 117 -5.45 -3.34 13.81
C LEU A 117 -5.76 -4.17 12.57
N ILE A 118 -5.07 -3.88 11.46
CA ILE A 118 -5.18 -4.73 10.27
C ILE A 118 -4.53 -6.08 10.55
N LYS A 119 -5.37 -7.11 10.55
CA LYS A 119 -4.94 -8.49 10.73
C LYS A 119 -4.02 -8.92 9.60
N GLY A 120 -2.86 -9.47 9.96
CA GLY A 120 -1.81 -9.84 9.02
C GLY A 120 -1.06 -8.65 8.39
N GLY A 121 -1.42 -7.41 8.75
CA GLY A 121 -0.75 -6.17 8.36
C GLY A 121 -0.65 -5.95 6.85
N TYR A 122 0.36 -5.20 6.42
CA TYR A 122 0.59 -4.92 5.00
C TYR A 122 0.81 -6.19 4.15
N LYS A 123 1.33 -7.28 4.73
CA LYS A 123 1.43 -8.57 4.04
C LYS A 123 0.06 -9.14 3.63
N SER A 124 -0.98 -8.98 4.46
CA SER A 124 -2.31 -9.48 4.10
C SER A 124 -2.90 -8.66 2.95
N TYR A 125 -2.67 -7.35 2.93
CA TYR A 125 -2.98 -6.47 1.79
C TYR A 125 -2.28 -6.93 0.49
N ARG A 126 -0.97 -7.18 0.55
CA ARG A 126 -0.22 -7.69 -0.62
C ARG A 126 -0.72 -9.04 -1.11
N ASN A 127 -1.13 -9.93 -0.20
CA ASN A 127 -1.71 -11.22 -0.56
C ASN A 127 -3.11 -11.06 -1.20
N LEU A 128 -3.92 -10.10 -0.74
CA LEU A 128 -5.21 -9.78 -1.34
C LEU A 128 -5.01 -9.36 -2.80
N ILE A 129 -4.09 -8.42 -3.05
CA ILE A 129 -3.71 -7.96 -4.40
C ILE A 129 -3.27 -9.13 -5.27
N TYR A 130 -2.34 -9.95 -4.76
CA TYR A 130 -1.83 -11.10 -5.51
C TYR A 130 -2.92 -12.11 -5.87
N ASN A 131 -3.89 -12.32 -4.97
CA ASN A 131 -4.98 -13.25 -5.21
C ASN A 131 -6.06 -12.68 -6.15
N SER A 132 -6.31 -11.37 -6.15
CA SER A 132 -7.29 -10.77 -7.06
C SER A 132 -6.91 -10.91 -8.52
N PHE A 133 -5.61 -10.85 -8.85
CA PHE A 133 -5.14 -11.06 -10.23
C PHE A 133 -5.27 -12.51 -10.72
N LYS A 134 -5.48 -13.49 -9.83
CA LYS A 134 -5.65 -14.90 -10.22
C LYS A 134 -7.04 -15.23 -10.76
N LEU A 135 -8.00 -14.33 -10.60
CA LEU A 135 -9.36 -14.55 -11.06
C LEU A 135 -9.39 -14.51 -12.61
N PRO A 136 -10.38 -15.14 -13.26
CA PRO A 136 -10.44 -15.25 -14.71
C PRO A 136 -10.93 -13.94 -15.35
N TRP A 137 -10.13 -12.88 -15.27
CA TRP A 137 -10.43 -11.59 -15.86
C TRP A 137 -10.39 -11.64 -17.38
N LYS A 138 -11.31 -10.92 -18.04
CA LYS A 138 -11.36 -10.80 -19.50
C LYS A 138 -10.52 -9.61 -19.93
N LEU A 139 -9.24 -9.82 -20.23
CA LEU A 139 -8.38 -8.73 -20.70
C LEU A 139 -8.44 -8.58 -22.21
N VAL A 140 -8.51 -7.33 -22.66
CA VAL A 140 -8.44 -6.94 -24.07
C VAL A 140 -7.23 -6.03 -24.23
N VAL A 141 -6.20 -6.56 -24.88
CA VAL A 141 -4.94 -5.82 -25.09
C VAL A 141 -5.11 -4.87 -26.28
N VAL A 142 -4.83 -3.59 -26.05
CA VAL A 142 -4.78 -2.55 -27.09
C VAL A 142 -3.35 -2.46 -27.60
N GLY A 143 -3.06 -3.25 -28.64
CA GLY A 143 -1.75 -3.29 -29.31
C GLY A 143 -1.56 -2.23 -30.38
N GLY A 144 -0.30 -1.99 -30.75
CA GLY A 144 0.09 -1.05 -31.81
C GLY A 144 1.50 -0.48 -31.59
N MET A 145 2.09 0.11 -32.64
CA MET A 145 3.42 0.72 -32.55
C MET A 145 3.42 1.96 -31.63
N THR A 146 4.59 2.42 -31.20
CA THR A 146 4.69 3.70 -30.47
C THR A 146 4.28 4.85 -31.38
N GLY A 147 3.50 5.79 -30.84
CA GLY A 147 2.99 6.94 -31.61
C GLY A 147 1.73 6.69 -32.43
N THR A 148 1.09 5.51 -32.35
CA THR A 148 -0.15 5.21 -33.09
C THR A 148 -1.44 5.61 -32.37
N GLY A 149 -1.38 6.52 -31.39
CA GLY A 149 -2.57 7.03 -30.69
C GLY A 149 -3.24 6.03 -29.73
N LYS A 150 -2.53 5.00 -29.24
CA LYS A 150 -3.10 4.02 -28.28
C LYS A 150 -3.68 4.68 -27.03
N THR A 151 -2.98 5.68 -26.51
CA THR A 151 -3.43 6.47 -25.35
C THR A 151 -4.77 7.15 -25.65
N ASP A 152 -4.96 7.71 -26.85
CA ASP A 152 -6.22 8.36 -27.25
C ASP A 152 -7.37 7.35 -27.31
N ILE A 153 -7.10 6.12 -27.78
CA ILE A 153 -8.08 5.02 -27.78
C ILE A 153 -8.49 4.67 -26.34
N LEU A 154 -7.54 4.56 -25.41
CA LEU A 154 -7.83 4.26 -24.00
C LEU A 154 -8.62 5.37 -23.33
N VAL A 155 -8.33 6.63 -23.65
CA VAL A 155 -9.12 7.79 -23.20
C VAL A 155 -10.56 7.69 -23.70
N GLU A 156 -10.77 7.42 -24.98
CA GLU A 156 -12.11 7.27 -25.56
C GLU A 156 -12.86 6.03 -25.02
N LEU A 157 -12.15 4.96 -24.68
CA LEU A 157 -12.76 3.82 -23.98
C LEU A 157 -13.23 4.21 -22.57
N LYS A 158 -12.44 5.02 -21.84
CA LYS A 158 -12.86 5.56 -20.53
C LYS A 158 -14.08 6.47 -20.67
N THR A 159 -14.17 7.34 -21.68
CA THR A 159 -15.35 8.22 -21.89
C THR A 159 -16.63 7.41 -22.15
N ARG A 160 -16.50 6.26 -22.80
CA ARG A 160 -17.58 5.28 -23.03
C ARG A 160 -17.90 4.39 -21.82
N LYS A 161 -17.29 4.65 -20.67
CA LYS A 161 -17.45 3.89 -19.42
C LYS A 161 -17.00 2.43 -19.53
N CYS A 162 -16.07 2.13 -20.44
CA CYS A 162 -15.38 0.84 -20.44
C CYS A 162 -14.38 0.77 -19.28
N GLN A 163 -14.06 -0.45 -18.85
CA GLN A 163 -13.04 -0.68 -17.82
C GLN A 163 -11.67 -0.59 -18.48
N VAL A 164 -10.85 0.34 -18.05
CA VAL A 164 -9.54 0.59 -18.65
C VAL A 164 -8.48 0.64 -17.56
N LEU A 165 -7.41 -0.14 -17.69
CA LEU A 165 -6.22 -0.01 -16.88
C LEU A 165 -5.12 0.66 -17.71
N ASP A 166 -4.79 1.88 -17.31
CA ASP A 166 -3.73 2.71 -17.89
C ASP A 166 -2.45 2.49 -17.05
N MET A 167 -1.64 1.54 -17.48
CA MET A 167 -0.45 1.08 -16.77
C MET A 167 0.71 2.06 -16.95
N GLU A 168 0.86 2.67 -18.13
CA GLU A 168 1.87 3.69 -18.38
C GLU A 168 1.65 4.93 -17.51
N GLY A 169 0.41 5.41 -17.41
CA GLY A 169 0.04 6.50 -16.52
C GLY A 169 0.33 6.18 -15.06
N LEU A 170 0.00 4.96 -14.61
CA LEU A 170 0.33 4.50 -13.25
C LEU A 170 1.83 4.34 -13.01
N ALA A 171 2.60 4.07 -14.05
CA ALA A 171 4.05 3.90 -14.01
C ALA A 171 4.81 5.24 -14.18
N ASN A 172 4.13 6.36 -14.42
CA ASN A 172 4.74 7.63 -14.85
C ASN A 172 5.66 7.41 -16.06
N HIS A 173 5.13 6.78 -17.11
CA HIS A 173 5.86 6.37 -18.31
C HIS A 173 5.14 6.81 -19.59
N LYS A 174 5.86 6.90 -20.72
CA LYS A 174 5.35 7.35 -22.03
C LYS A 174 5.91 6.52 -23.19
N GLY A 175 5.30 5.39 -23.43
CA GLY A 175 5.69 4.41 -24.42
C GLY A 175 7.11 3.89 -24.26
N SER A 176 7.40 2.81 -24.97
CA SER A 176 8.75 2.25 -25.06
C SER A 176 9.80 3.22 -25.63
N THR A 177 9.40 4.26 -26.36
CA THR A 177 10.32 5.20 -27.02
C THR A 177 10.67 6.42 -26.16
N PHE A 178 9.71 7.03 -25.45
CA PHE A 178 9.98 8.24 -24.67
C PHE A 178 10.27 7.95 -23.20
N GLY A 179 9.87 6.79 -22.69
CA GLY A 179 10.19 6.38 -21.34
C GLY A 179 9.65 7.34 -20.28
N ALA A 180 10.50 7.76 -19.33
CA ALA A 180 10.13 8.71 -18.27
C ALA A 180 10.26 10.20 -18.69
N LEU A 181 10.44 10.51 -19.98
CA LEU A 181 10.70 11.87 -20.43
C LEU A 181 9.56 12.84 -20.05
N GLY A 182 9.88 13.82 -19.20
CA GLY A 182 8.92 14.80 -18.70
C GLY A 182 7.83 14.19 -17.82
N GLN A 183 8.10 13.04 -17.18
CA GLN A 183 7.22 12.41 -16.19
C GLN A 183 7.76 12.59 -14.77
N ALA A 184 6.89 12.39 -13.78
CA ALA A 184 7.32 12.27 -12.40
C ALA A 184 8.17 11.01 -12.20
N ASN A 185 8.84 10.90 -11.05
CA ASN A 185 9.57 9.68 -10.71
C ASN A 185 8.63 8.48 -10.72
N GLN A 186 9.08 7.37 -11.29
CA GLN A 186 8.31 6.13 -11.23
C GLN A 186 8.15 5.69 -9.77
N PRO A 187 6.99 5.12 -9.40
CA PRO A 187 6.85 4.46 -8.11
C PRO A 187 7.78 3.25 -8.01
N SER A 188 7.96 2.70 -6.82
CA SER A 188 8.55 1.37 -6.69
C SER A 188 7.66 0.33 -7.39
N THR A 189 8.22 -0.83 -7.75
CA THR A 189 7.40 -1.94 -8.28
C THR A 189 6.27 -2.34 -7.32
N GLU A 190 6.53 -2.31 -6.01
CA GLU A 190 5.52 -2.71 -5.03
C GLU A 190 4.39 -1.67 -4.94
N GLN A 191 4.71 -0.37 -4.92
CA GLN A 191 3.70 0.70 -4.92
C GLN A 191 2.96 0.76 -6.25
N PHE A 192 3.64 0.57 -7.39
CA PHE A 192 3.00 0.45 -8.70
C PHE A 192 1.89 -0.61 -8.69
N GLN A 193 2.17 -1.79 -8.15
CA GLN A 193 1.19 -2.87 -8.03
C GLN A 193 0.06 -2.54 -7.04
N ASN A 194 0.33 -1.76 -5.98
CA ASN A 194 -0.73 -1.26 -5.10
C ASN A 194 -1.66 -0.30 -5.85
N ASN A 195 -1.10 0.62 -6.65
CA ASN A 195 -1.87 1.60 -7.41
C ASN A 195 -2.69 0.93 -8.52
N ILE A 196 -2.15 -0.11 -9.19
CA ILE A 196 -2.95 -0.95 -10.11
C ILE A 196 -4.17 -1.50 -9.38
N TRP A 197 -3.96 -2.10 -8.20
CA TRP A 197 -5.03 -2.74 -7.47
C TRP A 197 -6.11 -1.76 -6.99
N GLU A 198 -5.73 -0.53 -6.66
CA GLU A 198 -6.66 0.53 -6.26
C GLU A 198 -7.72 0.81 -7.33
N ILE A 199 -7.33 0.74 -8.61
CA ILE A 199 -8.26 0.82 -9.74
C ILE A 199 -8.94 -0.55 -9.94
N TRP A 200 -8.16 -1.62 -9.95
CA TRP A 200 -8.60 -2.98 -10.28
C TRP A 200 -9.75 -3.48 -9.42
N GLN A 201 -9.76 -3.16 -8.12
CA GLN A 201 -10.80 -3.60 -7.18
C GLN A 201 -12.21 -3.10 -7.55
N HIS A 202 -12.31 -2.06 -8.38
CA HIS A 202 -13.58 -1.48 -8.83
C HIS A 202 -14.07 -2.09 -10.15
N PHE A 203 -13.30 -2.97 -10.78
CA PHE A 203 -13.70 -3.63 -12.01
C PHE A 203 -14.71 -4.76 -11.76
N ASP A 204 -15.71 -4.79 -12.62
CA ASP A 204 -16.67 -5.86 -12.82
C ASP A 204 -16.01 -6.98 -13.64
N ILE A 205 -15.80 -8.13 -13.00
CA ILE A 205 -15.18 -9.31 -13.59
C ILE A 205 -15.95 -9.88 -14.80
N THR A 206 -17.24 -9.54 -14.93
CA THR A 206 -18.05 -10.04 -16.05
C THR A 206 -17.78 -9.30 -17.36
N LYS A 207 -17.19 -8.09 -17.28
CA LYS A 207 -16.90 -7.18 -18.39
C LYS A 207 -15.42 -7.21 -18.79
N PRO A 208 -15.10 -6.88 -20.06
CA PRO A 208 -13.72 -6.75 -20.49
C PRO A 208 -13.01 -5.60 -19.76
N ILE A 209 -11.71 -5.78 -19.53
CA ILE A 209 -10.78 -4.72 -19.10
C ILE A 209 -9.82 -4.48 -20.26
N PHE A 210 -9.78 -3.25 -20.75
CA PHE A 210 -8.85 -2.83 -21.78
C PHE A 210 -7.54 -2.41 -21.13
N VAL A 211 -6.42 -2.95 -21.64
CA VAL A 211 -5.09 -2.72 -21.10
C VAL A 211 -4.11 -2.41 -22.23
N GLU A 212 -3.03 -1.69 -21.92
CA GLU A 212 -1.95 -1.43 -22.86
C GLU A 212 -1.14 -2.70 -23.17
N ASP A 213 -0.64 -2.80 -24.40
CA ASP A 213 0.30 -3.84 -24.84
C ASP A 213 1.72 -3.55 -24.35
N GLU A 214 1.92 -3.72 -23.04
CA GLU A 214 3.21 -3.52 -22.39
C GLU A 214 3.89 -4.85 -22.08
N SER A 215 5.23 -4.83 -22.09
CA SER A 215 6.02 -5.97 -21.62
C SER A 215 5.86 -6.16 -20.10
N GLN A 216 6.39 -7.25 -19.54
CA GLN A 216 6.36 -7.47 -18.08
C GLN A 216 6.97 -6.31 -17.27
N ALA A 217 7.81 -5.48 -17.89
CA ALA A 217 8.38 -4.28 -17.29
C ALA A 217 7.96 -3.01 -18.06
N ILE A 218 7.66 -1.95 -17.30
CA ILE A 218 7.44 -0.59 -17.80
C ILE A 218 8.51 0.31 -17.16
N GLY A 219 9.62 0.53 -17.87
CA GLY A 219 10.81 1.14 -17.29
C GLY A 219 11.38 0.32 -16.13
N THR A 220 11.31 0.85 -14.90
CA THR A 220 11.84 0.23 -13.68
C THR A 220 10.80 -0.54 -12.87
N VAL A 221 9.51 -0.45 -13.23
CA VAL A 221 8.42 -1.15 -12.53
C VAL A 221 8.01 -2.41 -13.27
N ARG A 222 7.50 -3.40 -12.52
CA ARG A 222 7.03 -4.67 -13.06
C ARG A 222 5.53 -4.85 -12.86
N ILE A 223 4.87 -5.21 -13.95
CA ILE A 223 3.48 -5.65 -13.95
C ILE A 223 3.36 -6.92 -13.09
N PRO A 224 2.26 -7.14 -12.35
CA PRO A 224 2.04 -8.41 -11.65
C PRO A 224 2.13 -9.61 -12.61
N ASP A 225 2.91 -10.64 -12.26
CA ASP A 225 3.16 -11.82 -13.11
C ASP A 225 1.90 -12.62 -13.50
N ARG A 226 0.75 -12.34 -12.87
CA ARG A 226 -0.53 -13.02 -13.12
C ARG A 226 -1.59 -12.11 -13.74
N LEU A 227 -1.19 -10.91 -14.16
CA LEU A 227 -2.09 -10.03 -14.90
C LEU A 227 -2.22 -10.51 -16.35
N PHE A 228 -1.16 -11.10 -16.92
CA PHE A 228 -1.15 -11.72 -18.25
C PHE A 228 -0.88 -13.23 -18.17
#